data_AF-C4A015-F1
#
_entry.id   AF-C4A015-F1
#
_cell.length_a   1.000
_cell.length_b   1.000
_cell.length_c   1.000
_cell.angle_alpha   90.00
_cell.angle_beta   90.00
_cell.angle_gamma   90.00
#
_symmetry.space_group_name_H-M   'P 1'
#
loop_
_entity.id
_entity.type
_entity.pdbx_description
1 polymer ?
#
loop_
_entity_poly.entity_id
_entity_poly.type
_entity_poly.pdbx_seq_one_letter_code
_entity_poly.pdbx_strand_id
1 'polypeptide(L)'
;EWTDICLLRMFEAFLESAPQLVLQLYIMQVKGEADRQTVISCCISITSLASSLISYHRSLRDALPNAKVMNYTGVTLWFLWRLLTVSARILAIAVFAHQFTWWTFVGLGSHFLLMFVWLIFQKTKFYGGERRAEEVGFDFIIAFLYIFCWLNMKESRSRYRALFYYLVVYAENVTFVGLWYWKIILEVGSFYAELVLLWVMFGFLGGIGFMVMYYLLCHPKDIPLYVPPCSA
;
A
#
# COMPACT_ATOMS: atom_id res chain seq x y z
N GLU A 1 -22.80 -3.66 -6.56
CA GLU A 1 -22.65 -5.13 -6.50
C GLU A 1 -21.26 -5.60 -6.96
N TRP A 2 -20.92 -5.60 -8.25
CA TRP A 2 -19.60 -6.08 -8.72
C TRP A 2 -18.40 -5.33 -8.10
N THR A 3 -18.49 -4.01 -7.97
CA THR A 3 -17.44 -3.19 -7.33
C THR A 3 -17.26 -3.52 -5.85
N ASP A 4 -18.35 -3.80 -5.15
CA ASP A 4 -18.33 -4.12 -3.71
C ASP A 4 -17.72 -5.50 -3.46
N ILE A 5 -18.04 -6.48 -4.31
CA ILE A 5 -17.41 -7.82 -4.28
C ILE A 5 -15.92 -7.71 -4.56
N CYS A 6 -15.52 -6.91 -5.56
CA CYS A 6 -14.10 -6.68 -5.85
C CYS A 6 -13.37 -5.98 -4.71
N LEU A 7 -14.02 -5.02 -4.05
CA LEU A 7 -13.49 -4.33 -2.88
C LEU A 7 -13.24 -5.29 -1.71
N LEU A 8 -14.25 -6.10 -1.36
CA LEU A 8 -14.16 -7.07 -0.27
C LEU A 8 -13.07 -8.11 -0.53
N ARG A 9 -13.00 -8.66 -1.75
CA ARG A 9 -11.93 -9.60 -2.14
C ARG A 9 -10.55 -8.98 -2.07
N MET A 10 -10.42 -7.71 -2.47
CA MET A 10 -9.15 -6.99 -2.36
C MET A 10 -8.77 -6.80 -0.89
N PHE A 11 -9.71 -6.44 -0.01
CA PHE A 11 -9.46 -6.35 1.43
C PHE A 11 -9.03 -7.68 2.02
N GLU A 12 -9.78 -8.74 1.80
CA GLU A 12 -9.47 -10.09 2.27
C GLU A 12 -8.05 -10.50 1.85
N ALA A 13 -7.74 -10.36 0.56
CA ALA A 13 -6.42 -10.66 0.04
C ALA A 13 -5.31 -9.82 0.69
N PHE A 14 -5.52 -8.53 0.94
CA PHE A 14 -4.51 -7.68 1.58
C PHE A 14 -4.36 -7.92 3.07
N LEU A 15 -5.47 -8.09 3.79
CA LEU A 15 -5.49 -8.33 5.24
C LEU A 15 -4.79 -9.64 5.59
N GLU A 16 -4.88 -10.64 4.72
CA GLU A 16 -4.19 -11.93 4.89
C GLU A 16 -2.78 -11.91 4.29
N SER A 17 -2.67 -11.63 2.98
CA SER A 17 -1.42 -11.89 2.25
C SER A 17 -0.31 -10.88 2.55
N ALA A 18 -0.63 -9.62 2.87
CA ALA A 18 0.42 -8.62 3.12
C ALA A 18 1.17 -8.86 4.46
N PRO A 19 0.49 -9.10 5.60
CA PRO A 19 1.16 -9.50 6.84
C PRO A 19 1.88 -10.85 6.70
N GLN A 20 1.26 -11.82 6.02
CA GLN A 20 1.88 -13.12 5.78
C GLN A 20 3.18 -12.99 4.99
N LEU A 21 3.20 -12.14 3.97
CA LEU A 21 4.39 -11.88 3.16
C LEU A 21 5.51 -11.18 3.98
N VAL A 22 5.17 -10.23 4.85
CA VAL A 22 6.14 -9.64 5.79
C VAL A 22 6.75 -10.73 6.67
N LEU A 23 5.92 -11.64 7.21
CA LEU A 23 6.38 -12.74 8.05
C LEU A 23 7.26 -13.73 7.27
N GLN A 24 6.90 -14.06 6.03
CA GLN A 24 7.71 -14.94 5.17
C GLN A 24 9.10 -14.36 4.92
N LEU A 25 9.19 -13.07 4.60
CA LEU A 25 10.47 -12.37 4.41
C LEU A 25 11.27 -12.32 5.72
N TYR A 26 10.62 -12.05 6.85
CA TYR A 26 11.25 -12.08 8.17
C TYR A 26 11.88 -13.45 8.47
N ILE A 27 11.14 -14.55 8.27
CA ILE A 27 11.64 -15.91 8.50
C ILE A 27 12.84 -16.22 7.59
N MET A 28 12.77 -15.81 6.33
CA MET A 28 13.87 -15.98 5.38
C MET A 28 15.15 -15.27 5.86
N GLN A 29 15.02 -14.07 6.44
CA GLN A 29 16.16 -13.35 7.01
C GLN A 29 16.70 -14.02 8.27
N VAL A 30 15.83 -14.47 9.19
CA VAL A 30 16.24 -15.18 10.40
C VAL A 30 16.99 -16.47 10.09
N LYS A 31 16.56 -17.21 9.06
CA LYS A 31 17.22 -18.45 8.65
C LYS A 31 18.57 -18.22 7.96
N GLY A 32 18.84 -17.01 7.46
CA GLY A 32 20.05 -16.69 6.71
C GLY A 32 20.15 -17.38 5.34
N GLU A 33 19.12 -18.12 4.93
CA GLU A 33 19.07 -18.86 3.67
C GLU A 33 17.88 -18.37 2.83
N ALA A 34 18.19 -17.85 1.64
CA ALA A 34 17.19 -17.49 0.65
C ALA A 34 16.80 -18.72 -0.16
N ASP A 35 15.90 -19.54 0.39
CA ASP A 35 15.32 -20.64 -0.37
C ASP A 35 14.63 -20.11 -1.64
N ARG A 36 14.97 -20.69 -2.78
CA ARG A 36 14.50 -20.23 -4.09
C ARG A 36 12.98 -20.27 -4.19
N GLN A 37 12.34 -21.27 -3.57
CA GLN A 37 10.87 -21.39 -3.60
C GLN A 37 10.23 -20.27 -2.78
N THR A 38 10.80 -19.93 -1.63
CA THR A 38 10.33 -18.82 -0.79
C THR A 38 10.44 -17.47 -1.52
N VAL A 39 11.55 -17.21 -2.21
CA VAL A 39 11.71 -15.98 -3.01
C VAL A 39 10.68 -15.90 -4.14
N ILE A 40 10.47 -17.00 -4.87
CA ILE A 40 9.46 -17.06 -5.95
C ILE A 40 8.06 -16.82 -5.37
N SER A 41 7.73 -17.46 -4.24
CA SER A 41 6.45 -17.27 -3.56
C SER A 41 6.25 -15.80 -3.17
N CYS A 42 7.27 -15.14 -2.61
CA CYS A 42 7.20 -13.72 -2.27
C CYS A 42 6.92 -12.85 -3.51
N CYS A 43 7.62 -13.09 -4.62
CA CYS A 43 7.40 -12.37 -5.88
C CYS A 43 5.97 -12.55 -6.43
N ILE A 44 5.44 -13.77 -6.36
CA ILE A 44 4.06 -14.07 -6.77
C ILE A 44 3.07 -13.35 -5.85
N SER A 45 3.28 -13.38 -4.53
CA SER A 45 2.41 -12.71 -3.56
C SER A 45 2.35 -11.20 -3.78
N ILE A 46 3.50 -10.54 -3.98
CA ILE A 46 3.56 -9.09 -4.29
C ILE A 46 2.83 -8.78 -5.60
N THR A 47 3.04 -9.62 -6.62
CA THR A 47 2.38 -9.47 -7.92
C THR A 47 0.86 -9.64 -7.80
N SER A 48 0.41 -10.59 -7.00
CA SER A 48 -1.00 -10.84 -6.71
C SER A 48 -1.65 -9.65 -6.01
N LEU A 49 -1.00 -9.12 -4.97
CA LEU A 49 -1.42 -7.90 -4.26
C LEU A 49 -1.50 -6.69 -5.20
N ALA A 50 -0.49 -6.47 -6.04
CA ALA A 50 -0.53 -5.37 -7.02
C ALA A 50 -1.65 -5.54 -8.06
N SER A 51 -1.92 -6.79 -8.46
CA SER A 51 -2.98 -7.10 -9.43
C SER A 51 -4.38 -6.95 -8.83
N SER A 52 -4.61 -7.34 -7.57
CA SER A 52 -5.91 -7.17 -6.91
C SER A 52 -6.27 -5.69 -6.75
N LEU A 53 -5.29 -4.84 -6.45
CA LEU A 53 -5.44 -3.38 -6.43
C LEU A 53 -5.90 -2.83 -7.79
N ILE A 54 -5.33 -3.30 -8.90
CA ILE A 54 -5.72 -2.85 -10.25
C ILE A 54 -7.12 -3.31 -10.59
N SER A 55 -7.43 -4.57 -10.30
CA SER A 55 -8.74 -5.15 -10.56
C SER A 55 -9.82 -4.32 -9.86
N TYR A 56 -9.60 -3.98 -8.58
CA TYR A 56 -10.47 -3.06 -7.86
C TYR A 56 -10.54 -1.67 -8.52
N HIS A 57 -9.40 -1.07 -8.88
CA HIS A 57 -9.37 0.25 -9.52
C HIS A 57 -10.11 0.28 -10.86
N ARG A 58 -10.02 -0.80 -11.64
CA ARG A 58 -10.77 -0.98 -12.89
C ARG A 58 -12.27 -1.09 -12.62
N SER A 59 -12.68 -1.97 -11.69
CA SER A 59 -14.09 -2.12 -11.32
C SER A 59 -14.71 -0.82 -10.80
N LEU A 60 -13.96 -0.03 -10.03
CA LEU A 60 -14.40 1.29 -9.58
C LEU A 60 -14.58 2.26 -10.76
N ARG A 61 -13.66 2.22 -11.74
CA ARG A 61 -13.73 3.06 -12.93
C ARG A 61 -14.88 2.67 -13.85
N ASP A 62 -15.10 1.38 -14.05
CA ASP A 62 -16.17 0.88 -14.93
C ASP A 62 -17.57 1.14 -14.36
N ALA A 63 -17.68 1.31 -13.04
CA ALA A 63 -18.93 1.73 -12.40
C ALA A 63 -19.29 3.21 -12.67
N LEU A 64 -18.35 4.03 -13.16
CA LEU A 64 -18.61 5.44 -13.49
C LEU A 64 -19.23 5.58 -14.89
N PRO A 65 -20.42 6.20 -15.03
CA PRO A 65 -21.18 6.23 -16.28
C PRO A 65 -20.50 6.96 -17.45
N ASN A 66 -19.47 7.78 -17.20
CA ASN A 66 -18.72 8.54 -18.22
C ASN A 66 -17.21 8.22 -18.25
N ALA A 67 -16.77 7.14 -17.60
CA ALA A 67 -15.34 6.82 -17.58
C ALA A 67 -14.88 6.16 -18.89
N LYS A 68 -13.91 6.80 -19.57
CA LYS A 68 -13.21 6.17 -20.70
C LYS A 68 -12.49 4.90 -20.24
N VAL A 69 -12.53 3.85 -21.05
CA VAL A 69 -11.76 2.61 -20.85
C VAL A 69 -10.29 2.96 -20.61
N MET A 70 -9.68 2.34 -19.59
CA MET A 70 -8.30 2.61 -19.24
C MET A 70 -7.38 2.07 -20.33
N ASN A 71 -6.53 2.95 -20.89
CA ASN A 71 -5.53 2.53 -21.88
C ASN A 71 -4.57 1.50 -21.27
N TYR A 72 -4.06 0.56 -22.08
CA TYR A 72 -3.10 -0.47 -21.67
C TYR A 72 -1.89 0.15 -20.98
N THR A 73 -1.37 1.26 -21.50
CA THR A 73 -0.30 2.04 -20.85
C THR A 73 -0.68 2.45 -19.43
N GLY A 74 -1.88 2.99 -19.23
CA GLY A 74 -2.36 3.41 -17.91
C GLY A 74 -2.44 2.25 -16.91
N VAL A 75 -2.82 1.06 -17.36
CA VAL A 75 -2.82 -0.16 -16.55
C VAL A 75 -1.40 -0.50 -16.11
N THR A 76 -0.46 -0.56 -17.05
CA THR A 76 0.94 -0.93 -16.77
C THR A 76 1.59 0.06 -15.80
N LEU A 77 1.36 1.37 -15.98
CA LEU A 77 1.91 2.38 -15.06
C LEU A 77 1.33 2.25 -13.66
N TRP A 78 0.03 1.97 -13.55
CA TRP A 78 -0.60 1.77 -12.25
C TRP A 78 -0.10 0.48 -11.58
N PHE A 79 0.11 -0.59 -12.35
CA PHE A 79 0.74 -1.82 -11.86
C PHE A 79 2.14 -1.58 -11.33
N LEU A 80 3.01 -0.95 -12.11
CA LEU A 80 4.39 -0.66 -11.69
C LEU A 80 4.44 0.25 -10.47
N TRP A 81 3.56 1.25 -10.41
CA TRP A 81 3.40 2.09 -9.21
C TRP A 81 3.10 1.25 -7.96
N ARG A 82 2.09 0.37 -8.02
CA ARG A 82 1.72 -0.46 -6.87
C ARG A 82 2.78 -1.50 -6.53
N LEU A 83 3.28 -2.20 -7.53
CA LEU A 83 4.31 -3.23 -7.35
C LEU A 83 5.53 -2.66 -6.62
N LEU A 84 6.03 -1.50 -7.05
CA LEU A 84 7.22 -0.90 -6.45
C LEU A 84 6.96 -0.30 -5.07
N THR A 85 5.87 0.45 -4.89
CA THR A 85 5.57 1.07 -3.58
C THR A 85 5.25 0.04 -2.50
N VAL A 86 4.46 -0.99 -2.84
CA VAL A 86 4.10 -2.08 -1.92
C VAL A 86 5.31 -2.96 -1.61
N SER A 87 6.09 -3.36 -2.62
CA SER A 87 7.29 -4.19 -2.38
C SER A 87 8.32 -3.48 -1.50
N ALA A 88 8.60 -2.20 -1.76
CA ALA A 88 9.52 -1.41 -0.94
C ALA A 88 9.03 -1.29 0.51
N ARG A 89 7.73 -1.05 0.72
CA ARG A 89 7.14 -0.96 2.07
C ARG A 89 7.21 -2.29 2.82
N ILE A 90 6.80 -3.38 2.19
CA ILE A 90 6.81 -4.73 2.78
C ILE A 90 8.24 -5.13 3.14
N LEU A 91 9.20 -4.90 2.24
CA LEU A 91 10.61 -5.20 2.50
C LEU A 91 11.17 -4.36 3.66
N ALA A 92 10.86 -3.05 3.72
CA ALA A 92 11.28 -2.19 4.82
C ALA A 92 10.76 -2.68 6.18
N ILE A 93 9.49 -3.10 6.26
CA ILE A 93 8.90 -3.65 7.49
C ILE A 93 9.58 -4.97 7.86
N ALA A 94 9.77 -5.87 6.90
CA ALA A 94 10.38 -7.19 7.15
C ALA A 94 11.81 -7.07 7.68
N VAL A 95 12.65 -6.25 7.03
CA VAL A 95 14.05 -6.08 7.45
C VAL A 95 14.16 -5.39 8.81
N PHE A 96 13.28 -4.43 9.09
CA PHE A 96 13.22 -3.81 10.41
C PHE A 96 12.75 -4.81 11.49
N ALA A 97 11.75 -5.64 11.20
CA ALA A 97 11.26 -6.69 12.10
C ALA A 97 12.32 -7.73 12.43
N HIS A 98 13.18 -8.08 11.47
CA HIS A 98 14.31 -8.99 11.69
C HIS A 98 15.20 -8.49 12.83
N GLN A 99 15.41 -7.17 12.89
CA GLN A 99 16.38 -6.62 13.82
C GLN A 99 15.79 -6.00 15.09
N PHE A 100 14.58 -5.48 15.00
CA PHE A 100 13.91 -4.68 16.02
C PHE A 100 12.48 -5.18 16.26
N THR A 101 12.30 -6.49 16.43
CA THR A 101 11.00 -7.18 16.48
C THR A 101 9.93 -6.48 17.32
N TRP A 102 10.21 -6.14 18.58
CA TRP A 102 9.25 -5.45 19.45
C TRP A 102 8.95 -4.01 18.99
N TRP A 103 9.97 -3.28 18.54
CA TRP A 103 9.81 -1.91 18.06
C TRP A 103 9.05 -1.84 16.73
N THR A 104 9.03 -2.91 15.93
CA THR A 104 8.17 -2.98 14.74
C THR A 104 6.71 -2.87 15.10
N PHE A 105 6.24 -3.56 16.15
CA PHE A 105 4.84 -3.44 16.58
C PHE A 105 4.50 -2.02 17.06
N VAL A 106 5.44 -1.36 17.74
CA VAL A 106 5.29 0.04 18.14
C VAL A 106 5.22 0.95 16.91
N GLY A 107 6.12 0.76 15.94
CA GLY A 107 6.16 1.52 14.69
C GLY A 107 4.87 1.36 13.88
N LEU A 108 4.46 0.12 13.59
CA LEU A 108 3.25 -0.18 12.83
C LEU A 108 1.98 0.24 13.60
N GLY A 109 1.93 0.05 14.91
CA GLY A 109 0.82 0.50 15.76
C GLY A 109 0.70 2.02 15.76
N SER A 110 1.82 2.74 15.86
CA SER A 110 1.82 4.21 15.79
C SER A 110 1.36 4.73 14.42
N HIS A 111 1.82 4.10 13.33
CA HIS A 111 1.38 4.41 11.98
C HIS A 111 -0.12 4.17 11.81
N PHE A 112 -0.59 3.00 12.24
CA PHE A 112 -2.00 2.64 12.21
C PHE A 112 -2.86 3.65 12.96
N LEU A 113 -2.48 4.00 14.19
CA LEU A 113 -3.20 4.98 15.00
C LEU A 113 -3.20 6.36 14.33
N LEU A 114 -2.07 6.79 13.79
CA LEU A 114 -1.96 8.05 13.05
C LEU A 114 -2.90 8.06 11.85
N MET A 115 -2.89 7.01 11.03
CA MET A 115 -3.74 6.90 9.84
C MET A 115 -5.22 6.79 10.19
N PHE A 116 -5.56 6.03 11.23
CA PHE A 116 -6.93 5.88 11.72
C PHE A 116 -7.49 7.20 12.25
N VAL A 117 -6.73 7.87 13.12
CA VAL A 117 -7.09 9.18 13.65
C VAL A 117 -7.22 10.21 12.52
N TRP A 118 -6.29 10.20 11.55
CA TRP A 118 -6.36 11.05 10.38
C TRP A 118 -7.62 10.79 9.54
N LEU A 119 -8.01 9.53 9.31
CA LEU A 119 -9.23 9.15 8.60
C LEU A 119 -10.50 9.61 9.32
N ILE A 120 -10.55 9.47 10.66
CA ILE A 120 -11.65 9.96 11.48
C ILE A 120 -11.75 11.48 11.39
N PHE A 121 -10.64 12.20 11.48
CA PHE A 121 -10.62 13.67 11.38
C PHE A 121 -10.98 14.18 9.99
N GLN A 122 -10.72 13.39 8.95
CA GLN A 122 -11.08 13.74 7.58
C GLN A 122 -12.59 13.80 7.31
N LYS A 123 -13.45 13.42 8.28
CA LYS A 123 -14.92 13.58 8.34
C LYS A 123 -15.55 14.08 7.03
N THR A 124 -15.69 13.19 6.06
CA THR A 124 -16.68 13.36 5.02
C THR A 124 -18.04 13.31 5.72
N LYS A 125 -18.73 14.45 5.81
CA LYS A 125 -20.13 14.57 6.28
C LYS A 125 -21.06 13.77 5.34
N PHE A 126 -20.98 12.45 5.31
CA PHE A 126 -21.70 11.64 4.31
C PHE A 126 -22.89 10.88 4.89
N TYR A 127 -22.89 10.45 6.16
CA TYR A 127 -24.10 9.94 6.80
C TYR A 127 -24.54 10.79 8.00
N GLY A 128 -25.78 11.28 7.94
CA GLY A 128 -26.48 11.75 9.12
C GLY A 128 -26.67 10.60 10.09
N GLY A 129 -26.13 10.73 11.31
CA GLY A 129 -26.58 10.09 12.56
C GLY A 129 -26.56 8.56 12.70
N GLU A 130 -27.14 7.81 11.76
CA GLU A 130 -27.70 6.48 12.04
C GLU A 130 -26.77 5.29 11.75
N ARG A 131 -25.67 5.46 11.01
CA ARG A 131 -24.72 4.35 10.64
C ARG A 131 -23.26 4.55 11.07
N ARG A 132 -23.05 5.30 12.15
CA ARG A 132 -21.70 5.68 12.63
C ARG A 132 -20.78 4.50 12.97
N ALA A 133 -21.34 3.37 13.42
CA ALA A 133 -20.55 2.19 13.77
C ALA A 133 -19.97 1.47 12.53
N GLU A 134 -20.76 1.37 11.46
CA GLU A 134 -20.33 0.75 10.19
C GLU A 134 -19.22 1.59 9.53
N GLU A 135 -19.36 2.92 9.56
CA GLU A 135 -18.32 3.84 9.05
C GLU A 135 -16.99 3.69 9.81
N VAL A 136 -17.05 3.55 11.14
CA VAL A 136 -15.85 3.35 11.96
C VAL A 136 -15.19 2.01 11.67
N GLY A 137 -15.97 0.94 11.48
CA GLY A 137 -15.44 -0.37 11.09
C GLY A 137 -14.77 -0.34 9.73
N PHE A 138 -15.37 0.36 8.76
CA PHE A 138 -14.75 0.56 7.45
C PHE A 138 -13.45 1.35 7.55
N ASP A 139 -13.44 2.48 8.26
CA ASP A 139 -12.25 3.30 8.47
C ASP A 139 -11.12 2.55 9.18
N PHE A 140 -11.45 1.61 10.07
CA PHE A 140 -10.48 0.73 10.72
C PHE A 140 -9.78 -0.17 9.70
N ILE A 141 -10.52 -0.80 8.79
CA ILE A 141 -9.97 -1.64 7.71
C ILE A 141 -9.08 -0.79 6.79
N ILE A 142 -9.52 0.42 6.42
CA ILE A 142 -8.70 1.32 5.60
C ILE A 142 -7.39 1.69 6.29
N ALA A 143 -7.46 2.05 7.58
CA ALA A 143 -6.28 2.41 8.36
C ALA A 143 -5.28 1.26 8.42
N PHE A 144 -5.77 0.02 8.50
CA PHE A 144 -4.90 -1.16 8.43
C PHE A 144 -4.26 -1.30 7.05
N LEU A 145 -5.02 -1.13 5.97
CA LEU A 145 -4.47 -1.18 4.61
C LEU A 145 -3.41 -0.10 4.38
N TYR A 146 -3.57 1.07 5.00
CA TYR A 146 -2.62 2.17 4.94
C TYR A 146 -1.27 1.85 5.58
N ILE A 147 -1.17 0.80 6.40
CA ILE A 147 0.15 0.28 6.83
C ILE A 147 1.00 -0.14 5.61
N PHE A 148 0.36 -0.71 4.59
CA PHE A 148 1.02 -1.29 3.42
C PHE A 148 0.91 -0.42 2.18
N CYS A 149 -0.26 0.16 1.90
CA CYS A 149 -0.51 0.87 0.66
C CYS A 149 -1.60 1.95 0.76
N TRP A 150 -1.46 2.98 -0.07
CA TRP A 150 -2.46 4.04 -0.18
C TRP A 150 -3.66 3.58 -1.01
N LEU A 151 -4.86 3.60 -0.43
CA LEU A 151 -6.12 3.39 -1.14
C LEU A 151 -6.99 4.65 -1.05
N ASN A 152 -7.27 5.28 -2.19
CA ASN A 152 -8.11 6.47 -2.22
C ASN A 152 -9.59 6.08 -2.30
N MET A 153 -10.24 5.86 -1.15
CA MET A 153 -11.66 5.46 -1.10
C MET A 153 -12.62 6.56 -0.66
N LYS A 154 -12.12 7.72 -0.20
CA LYS A 154 -12.95 8.87 0.21
C LYS A 154 -12.85 10.02 -0.80
N GLU A 155 -13.99 10.61 -1.13
CA GLU A 155 -14.15 11.70 -2.10
C GLU A 155 -13.66 13.02 -1.50
N SER A 156 -12.48 13.52 -1.92
CA SER A 156 -11.94 14.84 -1.56
C SER A 156 -10.64 15.13 -2.32
N ARG A 157 -10.16 16.40 -2.31
CA ARG A 157 -8.88 16.89 -2.87
C ARG A 157 -7.71 15.93 -2.56
N SER A 158 -7.52 14.93 -3.42
CA SER A 158 -6.77 13.72 -3.06
C SER A 158 -5.26 13.91 -3.12
N ARG A 159 -4.78 14.94 -3.83
CA ARG A 159 -3.35 15.18 -4.07
C ARG A 159 -2.57 15.46 -2.80
N TYR A 160 -3.04 16.37 -1.95
CA TYR A 160 -2.36 16.71 -0.69
C TYR A 160 -2.43 15.56 0.33
N ARG A 161 -3.52 14.79 0.33
CA ARG A 161 -3.66 13.61 1.20
C ARG A 161 -2.70 12.50 0.76
N ALA A 162 -2.68 12.19 -0.53
CA ALA A 162 -1.73 11.23 -1.09
C ALA A 162 -0.28 11.67 -0.81
N LEU A 163 0.04 12.96 -1.02
CA LEU A 163 1.36 13.50 -0.70
C LEU A 163 1.71 13.32 0.78
N PHE A 164 0.82 13.68 1.70
CA PHE A 164 1.04 13.50 3.13
C PHE A 164 1.30 12.03 3.48
N TYR A 165 0.45 11.12 3.00
CA TYR A 165 0.63 9.68 3.21
C TYR A 165 1.99 9.20 2.68
N TYR A 166 2.33 9.54 1.43
CA TYR A 166 3.57 9.07 0.81
C TYR A 166 4.81 9.64 1.49
N LEU A 167 4.75 10.88 2.00
CA LEU A 167 5.83 11.47 2.79
C LEU A 167 6.02 10.73 4.12
N VAL A 168 4.94 10.46 4.85
CA VAL A 168 5.00 9.70 6.11
C VAL A 168 5.57 8.30 5.88
N VAL A 169 5.03 7.57 4.90
CA VAL A 169 5.49 6.21 4.58
C VAL A 169 6.94 6.20 4.10
N TYR A 170 7.34 7.18 3.29
CA TYR A 170 8.73 7.28 2.84
C TYR A 170 9.67 7.55 4.01
N ALA A 171 9.34 8.51 4.89
CA ALA A 171 10.14 8.79 6.08
C ALA A 171 10.27 7.58 7.00
N GLU A 172 9.18 6.83 7.20
CA GLU A 172 9.22 5.57 7.95
C GLU A 172 10.05 4.50 7.26
N ASN A 173 9.92 4.32 5.94
CA ASN A 173 10.72 3.34 5.19
C ASN A 173 12.21 3.65 5.30
N VAL A 174 12.59 4.92 5.15
CA VAL A 174 13.97 5.41 5.33
C VAL A 174 14.45 5.11 6.75
N THR A 175 13.61 5.35 7.75
CA THR A 175 13.95 5.10 9.17
C THR A 175 14.13 3.61 9.43
N PHE A 176 13.20 2.77 8.99
CA PHE A 176 13.22 1.32 9.15
C PHE A 176 14.44 0.68 8.49
N VAL A 177 14.67 0.99 7.21
CA VAL A 177 15.82 0.43 6.47
C VAL A 177 17.14 1.02 6.95
N GLY A 178 17.16 2.31 7.35
CA GLY A 178 18.35 2.98 7.86
C GLY A 178 18.82 2.43 9.20
N LEU A 179 17.90 2.23 10.16
CA LEU A 179 18.20 1.61 11.44
C LEU A 179 18.64 0.14 11.28
N TRP A 180 18.00 -0.59 10.37
CA TRP A 180 18.41 -1.94 10.03
C TRP A 180 19.81 -1.99 9.41
N TYR A 181 20.08 -1.14 8.42
CA TYR A 181 21.36 -1.05 7.72
C TYR A 181 22.48 -0.67 8.70
N TRP A 182 22.23 0.31 9.58
CA TRP A 182 23.18 0.71 10.64
C TRP A 182 23.62 -0.47 11.50
N LYS A 183 22.72 -1.40 11.82
CA LYS A 183 23.09 -2.56 12.64
C LYS A 183 23.79 -3.65 11.83
N ILE A 184 23.29 -3.95 10.63
CA ILE A 184 23.87 -5.01 9.77
C ILE A 184 25.27 -4.63 9.26
N ILE A 185 25.51 -3.38 8.88
CA ILE A 185 26.81 -2.95 8.32
C ILE A 185 27.96 -3.14 9.33
N LEU A 186 27.65 -3.09 10.63
CA LEU A 186 28.61 -3.31 11.70
C LEU A 186 28.92 -4.80 11.91
N GLU A 187 28.03 -5.71 11.50
CA GLU A 187 28.12 -7.15 11.75
C GLU A 187 28.62 -7.93 10.52
N VAL A 188 28.09 -7.61 9.33
CA VAL A 188 28.28 -8.39 8.11
C VAL A 188 28.26 -7.43 6.91
N GLY A 189 29.40 -6.82 6.58
CA GLY A 189 29.53 -6.00 5.39
C GLY A 189 29.11 -6.79 4.14
N SER A 190 27.95 -6.48 3.56
CA SER A 190 27.34 -7.32 2.53
C SER A 190 26.63 -6.52 1.45
N PHE A 191 26.89 -6.91 0.20
CA PHE A 191 26.20 -6.48 -1.03
C PHE A 191 24.67 -6.60 -0.91
N TYR A 192 24.16 -7.58 -0.17
CA TYR A 192 22.72 -7.74 0.08
C TYR A 192 22.12 -6.53 0.81
N ALA A 193 22.81 -6.00 1.82
CA ALA A 193 22.32 -4.86 2.59
C ALA A 193 22.21 -3.59 1.72
N GLU A 194 23.17 -3.39 0.83
CA GLU A 194 23.16 -2.31 -0.16
C GLU A 194 22.02 -2.47 -1.16
N LEU A 195 21.77 -3.68 -1.67
CA LEU A 195 20.65 -3.94 -2.56
C LEU A 195 19.29 -3.68 -1.92
N VAL A 196 19.10 -4.10 -0.66
CA VAL A 196 17.87 -3.84 0.10
C VAL A 196 17.69 -2.34 0.30
N LEU A 197 18.75 -1.63 0.72
CA LEU A 197 18.72 -0.18 0.90
C LEU A 197 18.33 0.52 -0.41
N LEU A 198 18.97 0.15 -1.53
CA LEU A 198 18.70 0.71 -2.85
C LEU A 198 17.25 0.44 -3.26
N TRP A 199 16.76 -0.79 -3.09
CA TRP A 199 15.39 -1.15 -3.46
C TRP A 199 14.35 -0.40 -2.63
N VAL A 200 14.50 -0.34 -1.30
CA VAL A 200 13.53 0.35 -0.43
C VAL A 200 13.49 1.85 -0.76
N MET A 201 14.65 2.47 -0.97
CA MET A 201 14.75 3.92 -1.20
C MET A 201 14.34 4.29 -2.63
N PHE A 202 15.03 3.74 -3.64
CA PHE A 202 14.82 4.11 -5.03
C PHE A 202 13.64 3.37 -5.66
N GLY A 203 13.34 2.14 -5.23
CA GLY A 203 12.14 1.43 -5.68
C GLY A 203 10.88 2.17 -5.27
N PHE A 204 10.80 2.66 -4.02
CA PHE A 204 9.66 3.46 -3.59
C PHE A 204 9.53 4.75 -4.41
N LEU A 205 10.63 5.51 -4.58
CA LEU A 205 10.65 6.72 -5.40
C LEU A 205 10.29 6.45 -6.87
N GLY A 206 10.78 5.34 -7.44
CA GLY A 206 10.41 4.89 -8.78
C GLY A 206 8.92 4.60 -8.90
N GLY A 207 8.33 3.99 -7.87
CA GLY A 207 6.89 3.82 -7.75
C GLY A 207 6.12 5.14 -7.75
N ILE A 208 6.60 6.16 -7.02
CA ILE A 208 6.06 7.52 -7.07
C ILE A 208 6.25 8.15 -8.46
N GLY A 209 7.37 7.89 -9.13
CA GLY A 209 7.61 8.31 -10.52
C GLY A 209 6.56 7.76 -11.48
N PHE A 210 6.27 6.46 -11.40
CA PHE A 210 5.20 5.83 -12.19
C PHE A 210 3.82 6.36 -11.85
N MET A 211 3.54 6.67 -10.57
CA MET A 211 2.33 7.36 -10.17
C MET A 211 2.20 8.71 -10.89
N VAL A 212 3.22 9.57 -10.79
CA VAL A 212 3.21 10.88 -11.42
C VAL A 212 3.04 10.76 -12.93
N MET A 213 3.75 9.84 -13.57
CA MET A 213 3.63 9.59 -15.01
C MET A 213 2.22 9.12 -15.40
N TYR A 214 1.60 8.24 -14.61
CA TYR A 214 0.19 7.85 -14.79
C TYR A 214 -0.74 9.08 -14.72
N TYR A 215 -0.54 9.95 -13.72
CA TYR A 215 -1.37 11.14 -13.55
C TYR A 215 -1.15 12.21 -14.63
N LEU A 216 0.06 12.32 -15.18
CA LEU A 216 0.38 13.28 -16.25
C LEU A 216 -0.09 12.81 -17.62
N LEU A 217 0.10 11.53 -17.94
CA LEU A 217 -0.14 10.99 -19.29
C LEU A 217 -1.53 10.35 -19.47
N CYS A 218 -2.08 9.75 -18.41
CA CYS A 218 -3.22 8.85 -18.52
C CYS A 218 -4.44 9.26 -17.68
N HIS A 219 -4.30 10.22 -16.76
CA HIS A 219 -5.44 10.65 -15.94
C HIS A 219 -6.27 11.73 -16.68
N PRO A 220 -7.53 11.44 -17.05
CA PRO A 220 -8.41 12.44 -17.66
C PRO A 220 -8.68 13.56 -16.65
N LYS A 221 -8.49 14.82 -17.09
CA LYS A 221 -8.54 16.00 -16.22
C LYS A 221 -9.96 16.34 -15.69
N ASP A 222 -11.00 15.68 -16.20
CA ASP A 222 -12.39 16.14 -16.06
C ASP A 222 -13.38 15.09 -15.49
N ILE A 223 -12.92 14.03 -14.83
CA ILE A 223 -13.85 13.01 -14.28
C ILE A 223 -13.88 13.08 -12.75
N PRO A 224 -14.92 13.66 -12.13
CA PRO A 224 -15.16 13.49 -10.70
C PRO A 224 -15.47 12.01 -10.42
N LEU A 225 -14.77 11.44 -9.43
CA LEU A 225 -14.98 10.09 -8.93
C LEU A 225 -16.29 10.04 -8.12
N TYR A 226 -17.43 9.83 -8.78
CA TYR A 226 -18.68 9.51 -8.09
C TYR A 226 -19.51 8.42 -8.79
N VAL A 227 -19.72 7.33 -8.07
CA VAL A 227 -20.85 6.42 -8.26
C VAL A 227 -21.62 6.46 -6.94
N PRO A 228 -22.88 6.93 -6.92
CA PRO A 228 -23.73 6.77 -5.73
C PRO A 228 -23.79 5.29 -5.35
N PRO A 229 -23.77 4.92 -4.06
CA PRO A 229 -24.39 3.65 -3.68
C PRO A 229 -25.84 3.71 -4.17
N CYS A 230 -26.29 2.70 -4.93
CA CYS A 230 -27.71 2.54 -5.24
C CYS A 230 -28.46 2.59 -3.90
N SER A 231 -29.34 3.58 -3.76
CA SER A 231 -30.37 3.58 -2.74
C SER A 231 -31.26 2.37 -2.99
N ALA A 232 -31.11 1.33 -2.16
CA ALA A 232 -32.16 0.37 -1.91
C ALA A 232 -33.11 0.95 -0.86
#